data_AF-X1TQ11-F1
#
_entry.id   AF-X1TQ11-F1
#
_cell.length_a   1.000
_cell.length_b   1.000
_cell.length_c   1.000
_cell.angle_alpha   90.00
_cell.angle_beta   90.00
_cell.angle_gamma   90.00
#
_symmetry.space_group_name_H-M   'P 1'
#
loop_
_entity.id
_entity.type
_entity.pdbx_description
1 polymer ?
#
loop_
_entity_poly.entity_id
_entity_poly.type
_entity_poly.pdbx_seq_one_letter_code
_entity_poly.pdbx_strand_id
1 'polypeptide(L)'
;MNFAFKKEVLEDVGYFDEKFEYSTDTDFCWRAIGKGYKIRFAKKAKIFHDLGDLRNNVRRFFRYGQAKINLLCKHPKKILNLDGLTVIIYSIYILLLPITIFWVYYPLIIIIPLFKNILTKGPLETVFFNLVYALGFICGILVKILKSI
;
A
#
# COMPACT_ATOMS: atom_id res chain seq x y z
N MET A 1 12.50 -2.08 1.61
CA MET A 1 13.17 -1.49 0.43
C MET A 1 14.56 -1.05 0.86
N ASN A 2 15.58 -1.22 0.01
CA ASN A 2 16.87 -0.56 0.22
C ASN A 2 17.08 0.47 -0.89
N PHE A 3 17.55 1.64 -0.52
CA PHE A 3 17.86 2.71 -1.44
C PHE A 3 19.04 3.51 -0.91
N ALA A 4 19.78 4.12 -1.82
CA ALA A 4 20.87 5.03 -1.50
C ALA A 4 20.59 6.36 -2.20
N PHE A 5 20.96 7.45 -1.54
CA PHE A 5 20.87 8.80 -2.08
C PHE A 5 22.14 9.55 -1.70
N LYS A 6 22.48 10.56 -2.50
CA LYS A 6 23.57 11.45 -2.14
C LYS A 6 23.15 12.34 -0.97
N LYS A 7 24.11 12.77 -0.16
CA LYS A 7 23.88 13.68 0.97
C LYS A 7 23.11 14.95 0.55
N GLU A 8 23.49 15.53 -0.59
CA GLU A 8 22.83 16.72 -1.17
C GLU A 8 21.32 16.54 -1.38
N VAL A 9 20.87 15.32 -1.69
CA VAL A 9 19.44 15.03 -1.86
C VAL A 9 18.72 15.06 -0.52
N LEU A 10 19.35 14.56 0.54
CA LEU A 10 18.76 14.58 1.89
C LEU A 10 18.67 16.02 2.43
N GLU A 11 19.73 16.80 2.21
CA GLU A 11 19.80 18.20 2.63
C GLU A 11 18.77 19.07 1.88
N ASP A 12 18.58 18.84 0.58
CA ASP A 12 17.56 19.55 -0.19
C ASP A 12 16.15 19.05 0.15
N VAL A 13 15.86 17.76 0.00
CA VAL A 13 14.50 17.19 0.15
C VAL A 13 13.98 17.27 1.59
N GLY A 14 14.88 17.30 2.57
CA GLY A 14 14.60 17.22 4.00
C GLY A 14 14.49 15.77 4.48
N TYR A 15 14.69 15.58 5.78
CA TYR A 15 14.78 14.28 6.44
C TYR A 15 13.48 13.45 6.39
N PHE A 16 13.53 12.24 6.96
CA PHE A 16 12.35 11.39 7.11
C PHE A 16 11.38 11.97 8.13
N ASP A 17 10.09 11.78 7.90
CA ASP A 17 9.04 12.19 8.82
C ASP A 17 8.80 11.09 9.84
N GLU A 18 9.24 11.30 11.07
CA GLU A 18 9.19 10.32 12.17
C GLU A 18 7.76 9.98 12.63
N LYS A 19 6.75 10.72 12.16
CA LYS A 19 5.33 10.40 12.42
C LYS A 19 4.87 9.15 11.67
N PHE A 20 5.61 8.70 10.67
CA PHE A 20 5.30 7.50 9.90
C PHE A 20 5.93 6.25 10.54
N GLU A 21 5.08 5.30 10.94
CA GLU A 21 5.53 3.94 11.32
C GLU A 21 5.95 3.13 10.08
N TYR A 22 5.29 3.35 8.94
CA TYR A 22 5.60 2.74 7.65
C TYR A 22 5.47 3.76 6.52
N SER A 23 6.05 3.44 5.35
CA SER A 23 6.03 4.29 4.14
C SER A 23 6.82 5.60 4.25
N THR A 24 7.72 5.73 5.23
CA THR A 24 8.70 6.83 5.36
C THR A 24 9.55 6.98 4.10
N ASP A 25 9.98 5.86 3.55
CA ASP A 25 10.75 5.75 2.32
C ASP A 25 9.98 6.24 1.10
N THR A 26 8.71 5.86 1.01
CA THR A 26 7.80 6.25 -0.07
C THR A 26 7.50 7.75 -0.02
N ASP A 27 7.24 8.30 1.17
CA ASP A 27 7.09 9.74 1.41
C ASP A 27 8.33 10.52 0.92
N PHE A 28 9.52 10.09 1.36
CA PHE A 28 10.77 10.71 0.96
C PHE A 28 10.98 10.67 -0.55
N CYS A 29 10.78 9.50 -1.18
CA CYS A 29 10.89 9.35 -2.62
C CYS A 29 9.90 10.23 -3.40
N TRP A 30 8.66 10.39 -2.93
CA TRP A 30 7.70 11.26 -3.59
C TRP A 30 8.05 12.74 -3.45
N ARG A 31 8.57 13.17 -2.29
CA ARG A 31 9.10 14.53 -2.12
C ARG A 31 10.31 14.78 -3.01
N ALA A 32 11.23 13.82 -3.10
CA ALA A 32 12.39 13.91 -3.98
C ALA A 32 11.99 14.05 -5.46
N ILE A 33 11.04 13.22 -5.93
CA ILE A 33 10.47 13.36 -7.28
C ILE A 33 9.82 14.73 -7.46
N GLY A 34 9.11 15.24 -6.44
CA GLY A 34 8.50 16.57 -6.46
C GLY A 34 9.50 17.71 -6.65
N LYS A 35 10.77 17.50 -6.23
CA LYS A 35 11.89 18.43 -6.45
C LYS A 35 12.65 18.19 -7.77
N GLY A 36 12.18 17.27 -8.61
CA GLY A 36 12.80 16.98 -9.90
C GLY A 36 13.90 15.91 -9.86
N TYR A 37 14.18 15.31 -8.71
CA TYR A 37 15.11 14.19 -8.63
C TYR A 37 14.56 12.95 -9.34
N LYS A 38 15.47 12.19 -9.95
CA LYS A 38 15.15 10.95 -10.66
C LYS A 38 15.54 9.75 -9.83
N ILE A 39 14.60 8.81 -9.67
CA ILE A 39 14.88 7.50 -9.06
C ILE A 39 15.41 6.55 -10.13
N ARG A 40 16.46 5.79 -9.80
CA ARG A 40 17.08 4.78 -10.68
C ARG A 40 17.07 3.43 -9.98
N PHE A 41 16.69 2.39 -10.72
CA PHE A 41 16.64 1.02 -10.22
C PHE A 41 17.93 0.28 -10.55
N ALA A 42 18.66 -0.15 -9.52
CA ALA A 42 19.91 -0.89 -9.65
C ALA A 42 19.64 -2.39 -9.91
N LYS A 43 19.33 -2.75 -11.17
CA LYS A 43 18.94 -4.13 -11.59
C LYS A 43 19.90 -5.25 -11.15
N LYS A 44 21.19 -4.95 -10.98
CA LYS A 44 22.22 -5.94 -10.59
C LYS A 44 22.32 -6.14 -9.07
N ALA A 45 21.80 -5.22 -8.27
CA ALA A 45 21.82 -5.36 -6.82
C ALA A 45 20.82 -6.44 -6.39
N LYS A 46 21.30 -7.44 -5.64
CA LYS A 46 20.47 -8.51 -5.09
C LYS A 46 20.33 -8.31 -3.59
N ILE A 47 19.12 -8.44 -3.09
CA ILE A 47 18.79 -8.36 -1.67
C ILE A 47 17.95 -9.58 -1.35
N PHE A 48 18.31 -10.28 -0.28
CA PHE A 48 17.53 -11.40 0.24
C PHE A 48 16.75 -10.89 1.44
N HIS A 49 15.43 -10.95 1.35
CA HIS A 49 14.54 -10.60 2.43
C HIS A 49 14.03 -11.87 3.07
N ASP A 50 14.20 -12.00 4.38
CA ASP A 50 13.40 -12.93 5.16
C ASP A 50 11.98 -12.34 5.30
N LEU A 51 11.03 -12.97 4.62
CA LEU A 51 9.62 -12.55 4.66
C LEU A 51 8.87 -13.17 5.84
N GLY A 52 9.51 -14.04 6.61
CA GLY A 52 8.90 -14.79 7.69
C GLY A 52 7.79 -15.73 7.20
N ASP A 53 6.94 -16.15 8.13
CA ASP A 53 5.78 -17.00 7.86
C ASP A 53 4.55 -16.22 7.37
N LEU A 54 3.48 -16.95 7.02
CA LEU A 54 2.22 -16.37 6.58
C LEU A 54 1.64 -15.39 7.62
N ARG A 55 1.76 -15.70 8.91
CA ARG A 55 1.23 -14.88 10.00
C ARG A 55 1.92 -13.52 10.06
N ASN A 56 3.25 -13.50 9.96
CA ASN A 56 4.05 -12.28 9.92
C ASN A 56 3.68 -11.43 8.70
N ASN A 57 3.48 -12.07 7.55
CA ASN A 57 3.05 -11.39 6.33
C ASN A 57 1.67 -10.76 6.48
N VAL A 58 0.67 -11.49 7.00
CA VAL A 58 -0.68 -10.97 7.24
C VAL A 58 -0.63 -9.74 8.15
N ARG A 59 0.07 -9.83 9.29
CA ARG A 59 0.24 -8.70 10.22
C ARG A 59 0.89 -7.50 9.54
N ARG A 60 1.91 -7.75 8.71
CA ARG A 60 2.65 -6.71 7.99
C ARG A 60 1.78 -6.00 6.96
N PHE A 61 1.07 -6.74 6.10
CA PHE A 61 0.17 -6.15 5.10
C PHE A 61 -0.97 -5.37 5.75
N PHE A 62 -1.53 -5.86 6.86
CA PHE A 62 -2.55 -5.14 7.60
C PHE A 62 -2.02 -3.79 8.13
N ARG A 63 -0.82 -3.78 8.72
CA ARG A 63 -0.17 -2.55 9.20
C ARG A 63 0.20 -1.59 8.08
N TYR A 64 0.64 -2.10 6.93
CA TYR A 64 0.87 -1.28 5.74
C TYR A 64 -0.43 -0.58 5.32
N GLY A 65 -1.56 -1.29 5.37
CA GLY A 65 -2.88 -0.73 5.09
C GLY A 65 -3.21 0.43 6.03
N GLN A 66 -3.03 0.24 7.34
CA GLN A 66 -3.27 1.30 8.34
C GLN A 66 -2.39 2.53 8.09
N ALA A 67 -1.09 2.32 7.85
CA ALA A 67 -0.15 3.41 7.63
C ALA A 67 -0.40 4.18 6.31
N LYS A 68 -0.98 3.52 5.31
CA LYS A 68 -1.26 4.11 3.99
C LYS A 68 -2.12 5.38 4.07
N ILE A 69 -3.00 5.47 5.05
CA ILE A 69 -3.88 6.63 5.22
C ILE A 69 -3.07 7.88 5.51
N ASN A 70 -2.08 7.80 6.40
CA ASN A 70 -1.25 8.95 6.72
C ASN A 70 -0.46 9.41 5.49
N LEU A 71 -0.04 8.46 4.66
CA LEU A 71 0.66 8.75 3.41
C LEU A 71 -0.25 9.43 2.39
N LEU A 72 -1.50 8.94 2.22
CA LEU A 72 -2.47 9.55 1.32
C LEU A 72 -2.99 10.90 1.84
N CYS A 73 -3.15 11.08 3.15
CA CYS A 73 -3.48 12.39 3.72
C CYS A 73 -2.38 13.42 3.44
N LYS A 74 -1.10 13.02 3.55
CA LYS A 74 0.04 13.90 3.27
C LYS A 74 0.21 14.16 1.77
N HIS A 75 -0.12 13.18 0.93
CA HIS A 75 0.02 13.25 -0.53
C HIS A 75 -1.29 12.89 -1.25
N PRO A 76 -2.34 13.73 -1.15
CA PRO A 76 -3.68 13.38 -1.64
C PRO A 76 -3.70 13.10 -3.15
N LYS A 77 -2.88 13.80 -3.94
CA LYS A 77 -2.75 13.58 -5.39
C LYS A 77 -2.26 12.16 -5.75
N LYS A 78 -1.64 11.44 -4.82
CA LYS A 78 -1.11 10.08 -5.05
C LYS A 78 -2.16 8.98 -4.88
N ILE A 79 -3.40 9.35 -4.53
CA ILE A 79 -4.54 8.43 -4.49
C ILE A 79 -4.83 7.79 -5.86
N LEU A 80 -4.55 8.52 -6.95
CA LEU A 80 -4.76 8.07 -8.32
C LEU A 80 -3.63 7.18 -8.85
N ASN A 81 -2.55 6.99 -8.09
CA ASN A 81 -1.52 6.02 -8.45
C ASN A 81 -2.08 4.60 -8.31
N LEU A 82 -1.52 3.65 -9.06
CA LEU A 82 -1.95 2.24 -9.07
C LEU A 82 -2.16 1.65 -7.67
N ASP A 83 -1.22 1.88 -6.76
CA ASP A 83 -1.29 1.39 -5.38
C ASP A 83 -2.41 2.06 -4.55
N GLY A 84 -2.63 3.37 -4.75
CA GLY A 84 -3.75 4.10 -4.14
C GLY A 84 -5.11 3.64 -4.66
N LEU A 85 -5.24 3.43 -5.97
CA LEU A 85 -6.45 2.90 -6.58
C LEU A 85 -6.72 1.46 -6.14
N THR A 86 -5.67 0.63 -6.03
CA THR A 86 -5.80 -0.77 -5.61
C THR A 86 -6.39 -0.86 -4.21
N VAL A 87 -5.85 -0.12 -3.23
CA VAL A 87 -6.40 -0.17 -1.87
C VAL A 87 -7.85 0.29 -1.82
N ILE A 88 -8.22 1.34 -2.56
CA ILE A 88 -9.58 1.86 -2.61
C ILE A 88 -10.55 0.85 -3.21
N ILE A 89 -10.19 0.25 -4.35
CA ILE A 89 -11.04 -0.75 -5.02
C ILE A 89 -11.31 -1.94 -4.09
N TYR A 90 -10.28 -2.46 -3.43
CA TYR A 90 -10.45 -3.57 -2.49
C TYR A 90 -11.21 -3.16 -1.22
N SER A 91 -11.04 -1.93 -0.74
CA SER A 91 -11.82 -1.41 0.39
C SER A 91 -13.30 -1.26 0.04
N ILE A 92 -13.62 -0.69 -1.12
CA ILE A 92 -14.99 -0.63 -1.63
C ILE A 92 -15.55 -2.04 -1.78
N TYR A 93 -14.78 -2.97 -2.34
CA TYR A 93 -15.20 -4.36 -2.51
C TYR A 93 -15.63 -4.99 -1.18
N ILE A 94 -14.84 -4.81 -0.11
CA ILE A 94 -15.14 -5.30 1.24
C ILE A 94 -16.38 -4.63 1.82
N LEU A 95 -16.48 -3.29 1.74
CA LEU A 95 -17.60 -2.54 2.30
C LEU A 95 -18.94 -2.88 1.64
N LEU A 96 -18.91 -3.27 0.37
CA LEU A 96 -20.09 -3.65 -0.41
C LEU A 96 -20.41 -5.16 -0.32
N LEU A 97 -19.65 -5.96 0.44
CA LEU A 97 -20.00 -7.38 0.66
C LEU A 97 -21.45 -7.62 1.14
N PRO A 98 -22.09 -6.76 1.94
CA PRO A 98 -23.51 -6.94 2.30
C PRO A 98 -24.48 -6.94 1.10
N ILE A 99 -24.08 -6.40 -0.06
CA ILE A 99 -24.90 -6.43 -1.30
C ILE A 99 -25.15 -7.87 -1.78
N THR A 100 -24.32 -8.83 -1.35
CA THR A 100 -24.49 -10.27 -1.67
C THR A 100 -25.85 -10.83 -1.29
N ILE A 101 -26.54 -10.22 -0.32
CA ILE A 101 -27.91 -10.56 0.08
C ILE A 101 -28.88 -10.37 -1.10
N PHE A 102 -28.68 -9.34 -1.92
CA PHE A 102 -29.52 -9.03 -3.09
C PHE A 102 -28.92 -9.54 -4.41
N TRP A 103 -27.59 -9.63 -4.48
CA TRP A 103 -26.87 -10.05 -5.67
C TRP A 103 -25.81 -11.09 -5.33
N VAL A 104 -26.20 -12.36 -5.35
CA VAL A 104 -25.34 -13.49 -4.96
C VAL A 104 -24.05 -13.62 -5.78
N TYR A 105 -24.02 -13.10 -7.01
CA TYR A 105 -22.85 -13.13 -7.89
C TYR A 105 -21.82 -12.01 -7.61
N TYR A 106 -22.14 -11.04 -6.74
CA TYR A 106 -21.23 -9.95 -6.39
C TYR A 106 -19.80 -10.41 -5.97
N PRO A 107 -19.61 -11.47 -5.16
CA PRO A 107 -18.27 -11.90 -4.74
C PRO A 107 -17.44 -12.41 -5.91
N LEU A 108 -18.07 -12.83 -7.01
CA LEU A 108 -17.37 -13.31 -8.21
C LEU A 108 -16.57 -12.19 -8.89
N ILE A 109 -16.78 -10.91 -8.54
CA ILE A 109 -15.95 -9.79 -9.02
C ILE A 109 -14.47 -10.00 -8.66
N ILE A 110 -14.16 -10.72 -7.57
CA ILE A 110 -12.78 -11.05 -7.16
C ILE A 110 -12.04 -11.92 -8.21
N ILE A 111 -12.78 -12.57 -9.12
CA ILE A 111 -12.22 -13.37 -10.20
C ILE A 111 -11.46 -12.49 -11.22
N ILE A 112 -11.86 -11.24 -11.40
CA ILE A 112 -11.20 -10.30 -12.33
C ILE A 112 -9.72 -10.08 -11.97
N PRO A 113 -9.36 -9.65 -10.74
CA PRO A 113 -7.95 -9.51 -10.36
C PRO A 113 -7.22 -10.85 -10.28
N LEU A 114 -7.92 -11.97 -10.00
CA LEU A 114 -7.29 -13.31 -10.06
C LEU A 114 -6.80 -13.64 -11.47
N PHE A 115 -7.65 -13.44 -12.48
CA PHE A 115 -7.27 -13.65 -13.88
C PHE A 115 -6.18 -12.68 -14.33
N LYS A 116 -6.25 -11.40 -13.95
CA LYS A 116 -5.20 -10.42 -14.29
C LYS A 116 -3.82 -10.82 -13.75
N ASN A 117 -3.78 -11.48 -12.60
CA ASN A 117 -2.55 -11.91 -11.95
C ASN A 117 -2.18 -13.38 -12.26
N ILE A 118 -2.85 -14.05 -13.20
CA ILE A 118 -2.60 -15.47 -13.50
C ILE A 118 -1.16 -15.75 -13.95
N LEU A 119 -0.52 -14.75 -14.58
CA LEU A 119 0.88 -14.83 -15.03
C LEU A 119 1.89 -14.44 -13.94
N THR A 120 1.41 -14.00 -12.77
CA THR A 120 2.26 -13.65 -11.62
C THR A 120 2.46 -14.87 -10.73
N LYS A 121 3.55 -14.89 -9.95
CA LYS A 121 3.74 -15.92 -8.92
C LYS A 121 2.69 -15.73 -7.82
N GLY A 122 1.65 -16.56 -7.82
CA GLY A 122 0.64 -16.61 -6.75
C GLY A 122 -0.51 -15.59 -6.89
N PRO A 123 -1.44 -15.76 -7.85
CA PRO A 123 -2.60 -14.88 -7.99
C PRO A 123 -3.49 -14.86 -6.73
N LEU A 124 -3.72 -16.03 -6.13
CA LEU A 124 -4.50 -16.16 -4.89
C LEU A 124 -3.85 -15.39 -3.73
N GLU A 125 -2.53 -15.55 -3.58
CA GLU A 125 -1.75 -14.87 -2.55
C GLU A 125 -1.79 -13.34 -2.73
N THR A 126 -1.65 -12.86 -3.96
CA THR A 126 -1.75 -11.43 -4.30
C THR A 126 -3.11 -10.86 -3.92
N VAL A 127 -4.19 -11.54 -4.30
CA VAL A 127 -5.56 -11.11 -3.98
C VAL A 127 -5.82 -11.16 -2.47
N PHE A 128 -5.37 -12.22 -1.80
CA PHE A 128 -5.47 -12.36 -0.35
C PHE A 128 -4.77 -11.22 0.39
N PHE A 129 -3.53 -10.89 0.04
CA PHE A 129 -2.81 -9.80 0.70
C PHE A 129 -3.37 -8.42 0.37
N ASN A 130 -3.94 -8.21 -0.83
CA ASN A 130 -4.66 -6.96 -1.13
C ASN A 130 -5.93 -6.81 -0.30
N LEU A 131 -6.66 -7.90 -0.01
CA LEU A 131 -7.79 -7.88 0.92
C LEU A 131 -7.35 -7.54 2.34
N VAL A 132 -6.27 -8.17 2.83
CA VAL A 132 -5.69 -7.86 4.16
C VAL A 132 -5.22 -6.41 4.25
N TYR A 133 -4.57 -5.91 3.19
CA TYR A 133 -4.13 -4.52 3.07
C TYR A 133 -5.33 -3.55 3.12
N ALA A 134 -6.40 -3.85 2.38
CA ALA A 134 -7.62 -3.04 2.37
C ALA A 134 -8.38 -3.06 3.71
N LEU A 135 -8.41 -4.19 4.41
CA LEU A 135 -8.94 -4.27 5.79
C LEU A 135 -8.14 -3.37 6.74
N GLY A 136 -6.81 -3.41 6.64
CA GLY A 136 -5.93 -2.53 7.39
C GLY A 136 -6.22 -1.05 7.12
N PHE A 137 -6.42 -0.70 5.84
CA PHE A 137 -6.77 0.66 5.42
C PHE A 137 -8.13 1.12 5.97
N ILE A 138 -9.17 0.29 5.89
CA ILE A 138 -10.48 0.61 6.48
C ILE A 138 -10.34 0.82 8.00
N CYS A 139 -9.66 -0.10 8.69
CA CYS A 139 -9.44 -0.02 10.13
C CYS A 139 -8.70 1.28 10.52
N GLY A 140 -7.64 1.63 9.79
CA GLY A 140 -6.94 2.87 10.07
C GLY A 140 -7.79 4.12 9.85
N ILE A 141 -8.74 4.10 8.89
CA ILE A 141 -9.64 5.23 8.64
C ILE A 141 -10.54 5.41 9.86
N LEU A 142 -11.14 4.32 10.33
CA LEU A 142 -11.99 4.31 11.52
C LEU A 142 -11.23 4.83 12.74
N VAL A 143 -10.02 4.34 12.99
CA VAL A 143 -9.18 4.82 14.12
C VAL A 143 -8.89 6.31 14.00
N LYS A 144 -8.61 6.82 12.80
CA LYS A 144 -8.32 8.24 12.60
C LYS A 144 -9.56 9.12 12.81
N ILE A 145 -10.74 8.68 12.34
CA ILE A 145 -12.02 9.35 12.58
C ILE A 145 -12.33 9.38 14.08
N LEU A 146 -12.21 8.25 14.77
CA LEU A 146 -12.49 8.15 16.21
C LEU A 146 -11.58 9.03 17.06
N LYS A 147 -10.33 9.26 16.64
CA LYS A 147 -9.39 10.18 17.31
C LYS A 147 -9.65 11.66 17.03
N SER A 148 -10.53 11.98 16.08
CA SER A 148 -10.85 13.35 15.66
C SER A 148 -12.17 13.87 16.26
N ILE A 149 -12.88 13.02 17.01
CA ILE A 149 -14.10 13.33 17.80
C ILE A 149 -13.67 13.54 19.24
#